data_AF-A0A8T5EXG2-F1
#
_entry.id   AF-A0A8T5EXG2-F1
#
_cell.length_a   1.000
_cell.length_b   1.000
_cell.length_c   1.000
_cell.angle_alpha   90.00
_cell.angle_beta   90.00
_cell.angle_gamma   90.00
#
_symmetry.space_group_name_H-M   'P 1'
#
loop_
_entity.id
_entity.type
_entity.pdbx_description
1 polymer ?
#
loop_
_entity_poly.entity_id
_entity_poly.type
_entity_poly.pdbx_seq_one_letter_code
_entity_poly.pdbx_strand_id
1 'polypeptide(L)'
;MKLGTDYVGSMNQSQGRMLTSGANLGTNTRITADQLQEVNAKINHGAGTIEIGFMGRGKGIKSQGQGTPESYGKSERQAMRELAKVNNVNLSVHASTMAGSWAGFHENRFDENTRQQNIFEGKKAVEFAADATQGGPVVVHTAEFPRGMIDAGEEGKGMFETLGEGKKLGVHYLMNQSTGQLITAIREDQTNTVPEITATHAGEFGDEVREGGWVKDAHGNPIPGKKFQMITKTWENYVADAKANETGIENGEIDREKANIKNQGVYDPTLSIDPAVLFWNDHINAQKWQAQGQADEYENIYQREQEAWTDAKTKREIWSGWGDLTAAEKATKLVTLSSLREPGDAEIPNVAAANLLADEQLNVAQRHVERHQKNMSYGRETAFSARATENKLENEQKKVIGLKEYALDKTSDSLSELAIHAMRKQEGKEHLKDDIYIAPENIFPEMGYGSHPEELREVVVSARNEFARKLIDPHLKADNGDVLQDAQGNPLENPDFIPGMSEGDASALANKHIRAAFDIGHAHTWKKYFKGKPEDFNDWLLGQVKMLRENDI
;
A
#
# COMPACT_ATOMS: atom_id res chain seq x y z
N MET A 1 38.09 -16.47 -8.34
CA MET A 1 37.97 -15.01 -8.55
C MET A 1 37.36 -14.45 -7.26
N LYS A 2 38.16 -13.82 -6.40
CA LYS A 2 37.69 -13.29 -5.11
C LYS A 2 36.97 -11.97 -5.36
N LEU A 3 35.67 -11.92 -5.08
CA LEU A 3 34.87 -10.69 -5.06
C LEU A 3 35.17 -9.96 -3.75
N GLY A 4 35.69 -8.74 -3.85
CA GLY A 4 35.88 -7.83 -2.72
C GLY A 4 34.65 -6.96 -2.54
N THR A 5 33.89 -7.22 -1.49
CA THR A 5 32.73 -6.45 -1.03
C THR A 5 33.14 -5.53 0.11
N ASP A 6 33.95 -4.50 -0.15
CA ASP A 6 34.27 -3.50 0.87
C ASP A 6 34.14 -2.08 0.31
N TYR A 7 32.94 -1.51 0.47
CA TYR A 7 32.66 -0.09 0.31
C TYR A 7 33.59 0.77 1.20
N VAL A 8 33.91 0.28 2.40
CA VAL A 8 34.84 0.89 3.35
C VAL A 8 36.30 0.94 2.82
N GLY A 9 36.67 0.03 1.91
CA GLY A 9 38.01 -0.01 1.31
C GLY A 9 38.22 1.04 0.21
N SER A 10 37.16 1.44 -0.49
CA SER A 10 37.23 2.35 -1.64
C SER A 10 37.48 3.81 -1.24
N MET A 11 37.05 4.23 -0.05
CA MET A 11 37.32 5.59 0.47
C MET A 11 38.79 5.81 0.87
N ASN A 12 39.60 4.75 0.98
CA ASN A 12 41.01 4.85 1.39
C ASN A 12 42.01 4.95 0.24
N GLN A 13 41.56 4.90 -1.03
CA GLN A 13 42.45 4.96 -2.19
C GLN A 13 42.07 6.06 -3.18
N SER A 14 42.47 7.30 -2.88
CA SER A 14 42.93 8.20 -3.93
C SER A 14 43.97 9.20 -3.37
N GLN A 15 45.24 8.90 -3.62
CA GLN A 15 46.31 9.90 -3.56
C GLN A 15 46.43 10.57 -4.93
N GLY A 16 46.42 11.91 -4.98
CA GLY A 16 46.94 12.63 -6.15
C GLY A 16 46.45 14.05 -6.41
N ARG A 17 47.01 15.03 -5.66
CA ARG A 17 47.24 16.46 -6.01
C ARG A 17 46.05 17.45 -6.17
N MET A 18 45.91 18.25 -5.10
CA MET A 18 45.74 19.72 -5.00
C MET A 18 44.64 20.45 -5.80
N LEU A 19 43.69 21.00 -5.03
CA LEU A 19 43.34 22.43 -5.07
C LEU A 19 42.97 22.89 -3.65
N THR A 20 43.78 23.81 -3.12
CA THR A 20 43.74 24.30 -1.74
C THR A 20 42.82 25.52 -1.59
N SER A 21 41.72 25.32 -0.88
CA SER A 21 41.29 26.21 0.21
C SER A 21 40.72 25.30 1.30
N GLY A 22 41.42 25.14 2.42
CA GLY A 22 41.14 24.13 3.45
C GLY A 22 39.84 24.32 4.25
N ALA A 23 38.84 25.02 3.71
CA ALA A 23 37.61 25.39 4.41
C ALA A 23 36.43 24.43 4.20
N ASN A 24 36.41 23.59 3.15
CA ASN A 24 35.21 22.83 2.75
C ASN A 24 35.46 21.33 2.47
N LEU A 25 36.35 20.67 3.21
CA LEU A 25 36.45 19.21 3.16
C LEU A 25 35.52 18.60 4.23
N GLY A 26 34.44 17.97 3.77
CA GLY A 26 33.51 17.20 4.61
C GLY A 26 33.97 15.74 4.78
N THR A 27 33.73 15.14 5.95
CA THR A 27 34.00 13.72 6.21
C THR A 27 33.01 13.17 7.23
N ASN A 28 32.78 11.87 7.20
CA ASN A 28 31.97 11.20 8.21
C ASN A 28 32.87 10.59 9.29
N THR A 29 32.38 10.52 10.51
CA THR A 29 32.97 9.69 11.56
C THR A 29 32.74 8.21 11.25
N ARG A 30 33.56 7.33 11.85
CA ARG A 30 33.27 5.90 11.81
C ARG A 30 32.10 5.58 12.75
N ILE A 31 30.99 5.07 12.21
CA ILE A 31 29.74 4.83 12.94
C ILE A 31 29.83 3.83 14.11
N THR A 32 30.88 2.99 14.13
CA THR A 32 31.15 2.01 15.18
C THR A 32 32.18 2.48 16.22
N ALA A 33 32.79 3.66 16.03
CA ALA A 33 33.84 4.17 16.90
C ALA A 33 33.28 5.06 18.02
N ASP A 34 34.17 5.51 18.91
CA ASP A 34 33.88 6.59 19.84
C ASP A 34 33.80 7.92 19.08
N GLN A 35 32.63 8.55 19.09
CA GLN A 35 32.36 9.72 18.27
C GLN A 35 33.14 10.96 18.72
N LEU A 36 33.44 11.12 20.02
CA LEU A 36 34.20 12.28 20.51
C LEU A 36 35.65 12.18 20.05
N GLN A 37 36.22 10.97 20.12
CA GLN A 37 37.56 10.69 19.62
C GLN A 37 37.64 10.88 18.10
N GLU A 38 36.64 10.40 17.35
CA GLU A 38 36.60 10.59 15.90
C GLU A 38 36.48 12.06 15.52
N VAL A 39 35.60 12.84 16.16
CA VAL A 39 35.49 14.30 15.92
C VAL A 39 36.85 14.97 16.12
N ASN A 40 37.51 14.72 17.25
CA ASN A 40 38.85 15.26 17.50
C ASN A 40 39.88 14.80 16.45
N ALA A 41 39.85 13.52 16.05
CA ALA A 41 40.75 13.00 15.03
C ALA A 41 40.51 13.67 13.67
N LYS A 42 39.26 13.82 13.23
CA LYS A 42 38.91 14.45 11.94
C LYS A 42 39.27 15.93 11.90
N ILE A 43 39.07 16.65 13.01
CA ILE A 43 39.55 18.04 13.16
C ILE A 43 41.07 18.11 12.95
N ASN A 44 41.84 17.23 13.60
CA ASN A 44 43.30 17.20 13.46
C ASN A 44 43.77 16.79 12.03
N HIS A 45 42.92 16.12 11.26
CA HIS A 45 43.15 15.85 9.84
C HIS A 45 42.69 16.99 8.92
N GLY A 46 42.23 18.11 9.46
CA GLY A 46 41.85 19.30 8.70
C GLY A 46 40.44 19.26 8.10
N ALA A 47 39.52 18.47 8.66
CA ALA A 47 38.12 18.48 8.24
C ALA A 47 37.46 19.82 8.60
N GLY A 48 36.75 20.42 7.64
CA GLY A 48 35.95 21.64 7.83
C GLY A 48 34.49 21.36 8.20
N THR A 49 33.99 20.19 7.81
CA THR A 49 32.66 19.68 8.18
C THR A 49 32.78 18.21 8.59
N ILE A 50 32.12 17.81 9.67
CA ILE A 50 32.12 16.44 10.16
C ILE A 50 30.68 15.98 10.41
N GLU A 51 30.29 14.88 9.78
CA GLU A 51 29.05 14.20 10.11
C GLU A 51 29.28 13.12 11.17
N ILE A 52 28.52 13.20 12.26
CA ILE A 52 28.56 12.24 13.36
C ILE A 52 27.48 11.19 13.13
N GLY A 53 27.89 9.96 12.82
CA GLY A 53 26.97 8.85 12.61
C GLY A 53 26.95 7.82 13.74
N PHE A 54 25.86 7.06 13.80
CA PHE A 54 25.63 6.01 14.81
C PHE A 54 25.19 4.70 14.15
N MET A 55 25.81 3.59 14.55
CA MET A 55 25.38 2.24 14.15
C MET A 55 24.25 1.69 15.02
N GLY A 56 24.23 2.04 16.31
CA GLY A 56 23.30 1.45 17.28
C GLY A 56 21.85 1.89 17.10
N ARG A 57 20.92 1.07 17.59
CA ARG A 57 19.47 1.35 17.73
C ARG A 57 19.03 1.03 19.15
N GLY A 58 17.99 1.70 19.66
CA GLY A 58 17.48 1.49 21.01
C GLY A 58 18.49 1.94 22.08
N LYS A 59 18.78 1.08 23.06
CA LYS A 59 19.67 1.42 24.19
C LYS A 59 21.15 1.53 23.81
N GLY A 60 21.60 0.80 22.79
CA GLY A 60 23.00 0.83 22.33
C GLY A 60 24.04 0.39 23.37
N ILE A 61 25.22 -0.03 22.91
CA ILE A 61 26.38 -0.29 23.78
C ILE A 61 27.63 0.29 23.11
N LYS A 62 28.12 1.41 23.64
CA LYS A 62 29.28 2.15 23.10
C LYS A 62 30.54 1.28 22.98
N SER A 63 30.81 0.42 23.97
CA SER A 63 32.00 -0.45 23.99
C SER A 63 31.99 -1.57 22.95
N GLN A 64 30.83 -1.87 22.34
CA GLN A 64 30.69 -2.88 21.29
C GLN A 64 30.54 -2.25 19.89
N GLY A 65 30.79 -0.95 19.76
CA GLY A 65 30.59 -0.22 18.51
C GLY A 65 29.14 -0.11 18.07
N GLN A 66 28.20 -0.31 18.99
CA GLN A 66 26.75 -0.11 18.80
C GLN A 66 26.30 1.15 19.54
N GLY A 67 27.13 2.20 19.50
CA GLY A 67 26.84 3.47 20.15
C GLY A 67 25.58 4.10 19.55
N THR A 68 24.76 4.68 20.42
CA THR A 68 23.58 5.49 20.08
C THR A 68 23.81 6.92 20.54
N PRO A 69 23.01 7.90 20.08
CA PRO A 69 23.14 9.28 20.55
C PRO A 69 23.10 9.41 22.08
N GLU A 70 22.26 8.61 22.76
CA GLU A 70 22.11 8.59 24.23
C GLU A 70 23.31 7.99 24.97
N SER A 71 24.18 7.25 24.29
CA SER A 71 25.39 6.68 24.89
C SER A 71 26.46 7.72 25.23
N TYR A 72 26.28 8.97 24.79
CA TYR A 72 27.16 10.10 25.06
C TYR A 72 26.52 11.06 26.05
N GLY A 73 27.19 11.26 27.18
CA GLY A 73 26.73 12.15 28.24
C GLY A 73 26.81 13.64 27.86
N LYS A 74 26.17 14.49 28.67
CA LYS A 74 26.13 15.94 28.46
C LYS A 74 27.53 16.58 28.33
N SER A 75 28.49 16.12 29.13
CA SER A 75 29.88 16.62 29.09
C SER A 75 30.58 16.26 27.78
N GLU A 76 30.37 15.06 27.25
CA GLU A 76 30.95 14.62 25.97
C GLU A 76 30.34 15.40 24.81
N ARG A 77 29.01 15.57 24.78
CA ARG A 77 28.32 16.37 23.76
C ARG A 77 28.81 17.82 23.76
N GLN A 78 28.93 18.43 24.94
CA GLN A 78 29.50 19.77 25.09
C GLN A 78 30.96 19.80 24.60
N ALA A 79 31.78 18.80 24.92
CA ALA A 79 33.15 18.74 24.44
C ALA A 79 33.23 18.68 22.91
N MET A 80 32.39 17.88 22.24
CA MET A 80 32.32 17.84 20.78
C MET A 80 32.00 19.22 20.21
N ARG A 81 30.99 19.90 20.77
CA ARG A 81 30.60 21.25 20.34
C ARG A 81 31.72 22.27 20.52
N GLU A 82 32.35 22.31 21.70
CA GLU A 82 33.40 23.30 21.97
C GLU A 82 34.65 23.02 21.10
N LEU A 83 35.00 21.74 20.87
CA LEU A 83 36.07 21.38 19.94
C LEU A 83 35.78 21.89 18.53
N ALA A 84 34.56 21.64 18.02
CA ALA A 84 34.15 22.12 16.72
C ALA A 84 34.16 23.66 16.65
N LYS A 85 33.63 24.33 17.67
CA LYS A 85 33.59 25.80 17.77
C LYS A 85 34.98 26.42 17.76
N VAL A 86 35.92 25.91 18.55
CA VAL A 86 37.30 26.44 18.63
C VAL A 86 38.03 26.26 17.30
N ASN A 87 37.74 25.19 16.56
CA ASN A 87 38.40 24.88 15.30
C ASN A 87 37.64 25.39 14.05
N ASN A 88 36.51 26.11 14.24
CA ASN A 88 35.62 26.54 13.16
C ASN A 88 35.17 25.39 12.24
N VAL A 89 34.82 24.26 12.85
CA VAL A 89 34.32 23.06 12.15
C VAL A 89 32.82 22.97 12.34
N ASN A 90 32.11 22.63 11.26
CA ASN A 90 30.68 22.38 11.28
C ASN A 90 30.41 20.92 11.61
N LEU A 91 29.43 20.66 12.48
CA LEU A 91 29.01 19.30 12.82
C LEU A 91 27.60 19.06 12.31
N SER A 92 27.39 17.96 11.61
CA SER A 92 26.06 17.39 11.33
C SER A 92 25.89 16.07 12.07
N VAL A 93 24.66 15.56 12.09
CA VAL A 93 24.34 14.28 12.73
C VAL A 93 23.64 13.39 11.73
N HIS A 94 24.11 12.16 11.58
CA HIS A 94 23.36 11.13 10.87
C HIS A 94 22.54 10.34 11.89
N ALA A 95 21.25 10.17 11.66
CA ALA A 95 20.41 9.27 12.44
C ALA A 95 20.95 7.83 12.34
N SER A 96 20.45 6.91 13.18
CA SER A 96 20.91 5.52 13.12
C SER A 96 20.79 4.98 11.69
N THR A 97 21.87 4.47 11.12
CA THR A 97 21.84 3.83 9.79
C THR A 97 21.01 2.55 9.77
N MET A 98 20.66 2.03 10.96
CA MET A 98 19.76 0.92 11.17
C MET A 98 18.30 1.35 11.33
N ALA A 99 18.00 2.66 11.29
CA ALA A 99 16.62 3.13 11.11
C ALA A 99 16.17 2.67 9.72
N GLY A 100 15.04 1.95 9.68
CA GLY A 100 14.46 1.50 8.42
C GLY A 100 13.62 2.59 7.77
N SER A 101 12.66 2.16 6.96
CA SER A 101 11.64 3.02 6.33
C SER A 101 10.95 3.95 7.34
N TRP A 102 10.84 5.24 7.02
CA TRP A 102 10.10 6.22 7.81
C TRP A 102 8.59 6.10 7.62
N ALA A 103 8.14 5.41 6.57
CA ALA A 103 6.76 4.93 6.46
C ALA A 103 6.46 3.75 7.40
N GLY A 104 7.48 3.09 7.97
CA GLY A 104 7.30 1.89 8.80
C GLY A 104 7.23 0.59 8.00
N PHE A 105 7.70 0.59 6.75
CA PHE A 105 7.73 -0.62 5.93
C PHE A 105 8.75 -1.63 6.47
N HIS A 106 8.29 -2.83 6.79
CA HIS A 106 9.09 -3.94 7.30
C HIS A 106 8.41 -5.27 6.96
N GLU A 107 9.16 -6.28 6.51
CA GLU A 107 8.63 -7.62 6.20
C GLU A 107 7.35 -7.64 5.33
N ASN A 108 7.33 -6.84 4.26
CA ASN A 108 6.19 -6.71 3.33
C ASN A 108 4.90 -6.15 3.94
N ARG A 109 5.03 -5.37 5.02
CA ARG A 109 3.92 -4.68 5.65
C ARG A 109 4.36 -3.33 6.22
N PHE A 110 3.42 -2.39 6.31
CA PHE A 110 3.58 -1.18 7.10
C PHE A 110 3.16 -1.49 8.54
N ASP A 111 4.06 -1.20 9.48
CA ASP A 111 3.87 -1.48 10.89
C ASP A 111 4.11 -0.20 11.70
N GLU A 112 3.05 0.28 12.35
CA GLU A 112 3.09 1.55 13.09
C GLU A 112 4.07 1.49 14.27
N ASN A 113 4.23 0.34 14.92
CA ASN A 113 5.23 0.21 15.99
C ASN A 113 6.65 0.38 15.45
N THR A 114 6.94 -0.21 14.29
CA THR A 114 8.23 -0.05 13.60
C THR A 114 8.46 1.40 13.19
N ARG A 115 7.43 2.05 12.63
CA ARG A 115 7.44 3.48 12.29
C ARG A 115 7.76 4.35 13.49
N GLN A 116 7.04 4.19 14.59
CA GLN A 116 7.25 4.94 15.83
C GLN A 116 8.62 4.71 16.44
N GLN A 117 9.16 3.50 16.36
CA GLN A 117 10.53 3.22 16.77
C GLN A 117 11.55 3.97 15.90
N ASN A 118 11.33 4.05 14.57
CA ASN A 118 12.22 4.81 13.69
C ASN A 118 12.15 6.31 14.00
N ILE A 119 10.95 6.88 14.16
CA ILE A 119 10.74 8.27 14.61
C ILE A 119 11.47 8.52 15.94
N PHE A 120 11.38 7.59 16.90
CA PHE A 120 12.10 7.72 18.16
C PHE A 120 13.63 7.77 17.97
N GLU A 121 14.20 6.96 17.08
CA GLU A 121 15.62 7.05 16.73
C GLU A 121 15.98 8.40 16.09
N GLY A 122 15.13 8.92 15.19
CA GLY A 122 15.29 10.25 14.61
C GLY A 122 15.27 11.36 15.66
N LYS A 123 14.32 11.32 16.61
CA LYS A 123 14.24 12.28 17.72
C LYS A 123 15.49 12.27 18.58
N LYS A 124 16.05 11.10 18.89
CA LYS A 124 17.33 10.99 19.62
C LYS A 124 18.48 11.64 18.87
N ALA A 125 18.53 11.51 17.55
CA ALA A 125 19.52 12.19 16.72
C ALA A 125 19.35 13.72 16.76
N VAL A 126 18.10 14.21 16.67
CA VAL A 126 17.78 15.64 16.83
C VAL A 126 18.20 16.17 18.20
N GLU A 127 17.88 15.46 19.28
CA GLU A 127 18.26 15.87 20.64
C GLU A 127 19.78 15.92 20.81
N PHE A 128 20.49 14.95 20.26
CA PHE A 128 21.94 14.96 20.25
C PHE A 128 22.50 16.12 19.42
N ALA A 129 21.95 16.37 18.23
CA ALA A 129 22.35 17.50 17.39
C ALA A 129 22.20 18.82 18.15
N ALA A 130 21.07 19.02 18.82
CA ALA A 130 20.78 20.22 19.58
C ALA A 130 21.75 20.47 20.75
N ASP A 131 22.38 19.41 21.27
CA ASP A 131 23.35 19.53 22.36
C ASP A 131 24.80 19.57 21.87
N ALA A 132 25.15 18.74 20.89
CA ALA A 132 26.52 18.45 20.50
C ALA A 132 27.03 19.29 19.32
N THR A 133 26.15 20.02 18.63
CA THR A 133 26.49 20.81 17.44
C THR A 133 26.24 22.31 17.65
N GLN A 134 26.47 23.10 16.61
CA GLN A 134 26.08 24.51 16.53
C GLN A 134 24.84 24.69 15.62
N GLY A 135 24.05 23.63 15.40
CA GLY A 135 22.99 23.60 14.39
C GLY A 135 23.37 22.74 13.20
N GLY A 136 22.51 22.71 12.17
CA GLY A 136 22.77 22.00 10.93
C GLY A 136 21.92 20.73 10.73
N PRO A 137 22.23 19.94 9.68
CA PRO A 137 21.40 18.84 9.25
C PRO A 137 21.43 17.66 10.22
N VAL A 138 20.26 17.05 10.39
CA VAL A 138 20.08 15.70 10.90
C VAL A 138 19.70 14.80 9.72
N VAL A 139 20.69 14.09 9.19
CA VAL A 139 20.56 13.26 8.00
C VAL A 139 19.82 11.97 8.32
N VAL A 140 18.85 11.63 7.48
CA VAL A 140 18.07 10.39 7.57
C VAL A 140 18.06 9.72 6.20
N HIS A 141 18.45 8.46 6.11
CA HIS A 141 18.32 7.74 4.85
C HIS A 141 16.85 7.57 4.49
N THR A 142 16.52 7.85 3.23
CA THR A 142 15.31 7.33 2.60
C THR A 142 15.53 5.86 2.24
N ALA A 143 14.47 5.05 2.27
CA ALA A 143 14.40 3.68 1.77
C ALA A 143 12.97 3.18 2.03
N GLU A 144 11.99 3.93 1.52
CA GLU A 144 10.67 3.95 2.16
C GLU A 144 9.88 2.68 1.90
N PHE A 145 9.88 2.20 0.66
CA PHE A 145 9.09 1.06 0.23
C PHE A 145 9.59 0.51 -1.11
N PRO A 146 9.30 -0.76 -1.45
CA PRO A 146 9.74 -1.36 -2.70
C PRO A 146 9.09 -0.66 -3.90
N ARG A 147 9.87 -0.51 -4.96
CA ARG A 147 9.40 -0.07 -6.28
C ARG A 147 10.27 -0.68 -7.37
N GLY A 148 9.75 -0.75 -8.59
CA GLY A 148 10.54 -1.15 -9.76
C GLY A 148 11.67 -0.16 -10.05
N MET A 149 12.74 -0.62 -10.71
CA MET A 149 13.81 0.26 -11.19
C MET A 149 13.37 1.10 -12.39
N ILE A 150 12.48 0.55 -13.22
CA ILE A 150 11.99 1.19 -14.45
C ILE A 150 11.02 2.33 -14.10
N ASP A 151 10.37 2.22 -12.94
CA ASP A 151 9.38 3.16 -12.42
C ASP A 151 10.03 4.32 -11.63
N ALA A 152 11.36 4.37 -11.58
CA ALA A 152 12.10 5.37 -10.81
C ALA A 152 12.11 6.74 -11.49
N GLY A 153 11.46 7.72 -10.86
CA GLY A 153 11.28 9.07 -11.40
C GLY A 153 10.41 9.12 -12.65
N GLU A 154 9.83 10.29 -12.94
CA GLU A 154 9.07 10.55 -14.15
C GLU A 154 9.98 10.91 -15.33
N GLU A 155 10.97 11.78 -15.13
CA GLU A 155 11.93 12.12 -16.19
C GLU A 155 12.84 10.91 -16.48
N GLY A 156 13.05 10.08 -15.47
CA GLY A 156 13.72 8.77 -15.49
C GLY A 156 13.00 7.65 -16.24
N LYS A 157 11.70 7.80 -16.58
CA LYS A 157 10.90 6.74 -17.20
C LYS A 157 11.54 6.27 -18.51
N GLY A 158 12.02 5.04 -18.49
CA GLY A 158 12.69 4.43 -19.64
C GLY A 158 14.20 4.67 -19.73
N MET A 159 14.82 5.52 -18.89
CA MET A 159 16.29 5.68 -18.83
C MET A 159 16.98 4.59 -18.00
N PHE A 160 16.26 3.99 -17.05
CA PHE A 160 16.78 2.93 -16.18
C PHE A 160 16.20 1.55 -16.55
N GLU A 161 16.97 0.48 -16.30
CA GLU A 161 16.55 -0.92 -16.45
C GLU A 161 16.92 -1.77 -15.24
N THR A 162 16.19 -2.86 -15.04
CA THR A 162 16.54 -3.88 -14.03
C THR A 162 17.64 -4.80 -14.56
N LEU A 163 18.56 -5.24 -13.70
CA LEU A 163 19.61 -6.21 -14.05
C LEU A 163 19.05 -7.66 -14.07
N GLY A 164 19.47 -8.53 -15.01
CA GLY A 164 19.07 -9.96 -15.12
C GLY A 164 18.14 -10.30 -16.32
N GLU A 165 17.74 -11.54 -16.59
CA GLU A 165 16.79 -11.84 -17.69
C GLU A 165 15.34 -11.48 -17.27
N GLY A 166 14.61 -10.68 -18.07
CA GLY A 166 13.29 -10.09 -17.72
C GLY A 166 13.21 -8.54 -17.69
N LYS A 167 14.31 -7.87 -18.07
CA LYS A 167 14.73 -6.45 -17.89
C LYS A 167 13.78 -5.29 -18.19
N LYS A 168 12.57 -5.52 -18.71
CA LYS A 168 11.76 -4.44 -19.31
C LYS A 168 10.38 -4.26 -18.71
N LEU A 169 9.99 -5.07 -17.73
CA LEU A 169 8.65 -5.05 -17.19
C LEU A 169 8.64 -4.33 -15.85
N GLY A 170 7.83 -3.28 -15.74
CA GLY A 170 7.51 -2.63 -14.47
C GLY A 170 6.86 -3.62 -13.50
N VAL A 171 7.09 -3.40 -12.20
CA VAL A 171 6.47 -4.18 -11.14
C VAL A 171 5.78 -3.20 -10.20
N HIS A 172 4.46 -3.28 -10.19
CA HIS A 172 3.58 -2.38 -9.48
C HIS A 172 3.04 -3.08 -8.23
N TYR A 173 3.19 -2.45 -7.07
CA TYR A 173 2.81 -3.05 -5.81
C TYR A 173 1.50 -2.45 -5.30
N LEU A 174 0.62 -3.32 -4.84
CA LEU A 174 -0.63 -2.94 -4.19
C LEU A 174 -0.61 -3.29 -2.71
N MET A 175 -1.42 -2.57 -1.95
CA MET A 175 -1.48 -2.68 -0.51
C MET A 175 -2.91 -2.72 -0.01
N ASN A 176 -3.13 -3.48 1.07
CA ASN A 176 -4.35 -3.43 1.86
C ASN A 176 -4.21 -2.38 2.96
N GLN A 177 -4.90 -1.25 2.78
CA GLN A 177 -4.77 -0.09 3.68
C GLN A 177 -5.14 -0.40 5.13
N SER A 178 -6.08 -1.33 5.36
CA SER A 178 -6.55 -1.65 6.72
C SER A 178 -5.56 -2.48 7.53
N THR A 179 -4.67 -3.21 6.86
CA THR A 179 -3.75 -4.15 7.52
C THR A 179 -2.29 -3.74 7.42
N GLY A 180 -1.96 -2.79 6.56
CA GLY A 180 -0.56 -2.49 6.27
C GLY A 180 0.05 -3.43 5.22
N GLN A 181 -0.61 -4.50 4.82
CA GLN A 181 0.03 -5.61 4.12
C GLN A 181 0.10 -5.40 2.59
N LEU A 182 1.24 -5.74 1.98
CA LEU A 182 1.33 -5.86 0.52
C LEU A 182 0.44 -7.01 0.04
N ILE A 183 -0.42 -6.74 -0.94
CA ILE A 183 -1.35 -7.73 -1.49
C ILE A 183 -0.65 -8.57 -2.55
N THR A 184 -0.20 -7.90 -3.61
CA THR A 184 0.40 -8.55 -4.77
C THR A 184 1.31 -7.58 -5.52
N ALA A 185 2.23 -8.17 -6.27
CA ALA A 185 3.04 -7.48 -7.27
C ALA A 185 2.44 -7.77 -8.65
N ILE A 186 1.99 -6.73 -9.33
CA ILE A 186 1.46 -6.77 -10.69
C ILE A 186 2.62 -6.48 -11.64
N ARG A 187 2.85 -7.38 -12.59
CA ARG A 187 3.85 -7.16 -13.64
C ARG A 187 3.15 -6.68 -14.90
N GLU A 188 3.80 -5.82 -15.65
CA GLU A 188 3.22 -5.26 -16.88
C GLU A 188 2.98 -6.30 -18.00
N ASP A 189 3.59 -7.49 -17.92
CA ASP A 189 3.31 -8.61 -18.85
C ASP A 189 2.07 -9.42 -18.46
N GLN A 190 1.49 -9.18 -17.28
CA GLN A 190 0.27 -9.85 -16.87
C GLN A 190 -0.90 -9.30 -17.67
N THR A 191 -1.79 -10.20 -18.02
CA THR A 191 -3.03 -9.87 -18.72
C THR A 191 -4.22 -10.34 -17.92
N ASN A 192 -5.29 -9.56 -17.94
CA ASN A 192 -6.57 -9.98 -17.39
C ASN A 192 -7.51 -10.38 -18.53
N THR A 193 -8.22 -11.48 -18.34
CA THR A 193 -9.27 -11.90 -19.28
C THR A 193 -10.60 -11.52 -18.66
N VAL A 194 -11.26 -10.52 -19.22
CA VAL A 194 -12.50 -9.92 -18.71
C VAL A 194 -13.63 -10.07 -19.72
N PRO A 195 -14.88 -10.21 -19.28
CA PRO A 195 -16.02 -10.22 -20.20
C PRO A 195 -16.25 -8.82 -20.79
N GLU A 196 -16.27 -8.72 -22.12
CA GLU A 196 -16.73 -7.55 -22.89
C GLU A 196 -18.24 -7.64 -23.13
N ILE A 197 -18.93 -6.54 -22.82
CA ILE A 197 -20.39 -6.45 -22.68
C ILE A 197 -21.07 -5.84 -23.92
N THR A 198 -20.30 -5.41 -24.92
CA THR A 198 -20.81 -4.82 -26.17
C THR A 198 -20.42 -5.67 -27.38
N ALA A 199 -21.16 -6.74 -27.64
CA ALA A 199 -21.16 -7.35 -28.97
C ALA A 199 -22.23 -6.64 -29.82
N THR A 200 -21.84 -5.64 -30.61
CA THR A 200 -22.66 -5.19 -31.73
C THR A 200 -22.54 -6.20 -32.86
N HIS A 201 -23.66 -6.78 -33.29
CA HIS A 201 -23.70 -7.61 -34.49
C HIS A 201 -24.79 -7.09 -35.44
N ALA A 202 -24.52 -7.18 -36.75
CA ALA A 202 -25.50 -6.88 -37.77
C ALA A 202 -26.65 -7.88 -37.67
N GLY A 203 -27.85 -7.38 -37.42
CA GLY A 203 -29.08 -8.16 -37.46
C GLY A 203 -29.36 -8.66 -38.87
N GLU A 204 -30.29 -9.61 -38.98
CA GLU A 204 -30.69 -10.25 -40.25
C GLU A 204 -31.21 -9.26 -41.31
N PHE A 205 -31.53 -8.02 -40.89
CA PHE A 205 -31.99 -6.91 -41.73
C PHE A 205 -31.01 -5.74 -41.85
N GLY A 206 -29.76 -5.87 -41.35
CA GLY A 206 -28.73 -4.83 -41.42
C GLY A 206 -28.77 -3.80 -40.30
N ASP A 207 -29.68 -3.94 -39.34
CA ASP A 207 -29.74 -3.08 -38.15
C ASP A 207 -28.65 -3.47 -37.13
N GLU A 208 -28.07 -2.50 -36.42
CA GLU A 208 -27.22 -2.79 -35.26
C GLU A 208 -28.09 -3.33 -34.11
N VAL A 209 -27.94 -4.61 -33.78
CA VAL A 209 -28.58 -5.21 -32.62
C VAL A 209 -27.58 -5.23 -31.46
N ARG A 210 -27.92 -4.53 -30.36
CA ARG A 210 -27.20 -4.59 -29.08
C ARG A 210 -27.76 -5.74 -28.24
N GLU A 211 -27.33 -6.98 -28.49
CA GLU A 211 -27.54 -8.08 -27.53
C GLU A 211 -26.36 -8.13 -26.55
N GLY A 212 -26.59 -7.99 -25.25
CA GLY A 212 -25.55 -8.31 -24.25
C GLY A 212 -25.30 -7.33 -23.10
N GLY A 213 -26.15 -6.32 -22.88
CA GLY A 213 -26.01 -5.46 -21.70
C GLY A 213 -26.14 -6.23 -20.38
N TRP A 214 -25.44 -5.76 -19.34
CA TRP A 214 -25.68 -6.17 -17.95
C TRP A 214 -27.18 -6.09 -17.64
N VAL A 215 -27.81 -7.21 -17.29
CA VAL A 215 -29.12 -7.19 -16.64
C VAL A 215 -28.89 -7.14 -15.15
N LYS A 216 -29.76 -6.46 -14.41
CA LYS A 216 -29.67 -6.50 -12.94
C LYS A 216 -30.28 -7.82 -12.47
N ASP A 217 -29.57 -8.53 -11.62
CA ASP A 217 -30.16 -9.64 -10.86
C ASP A 217 -31.22 -9.10 -9.87
N ALA A 218 -31.84 -10.00 -9.11
CA ALA A 218 -32.83 -9.62 -8.09
C ALA A 218 -32.27 -8.68 -7.00
N HIS A 219 -30.95 -8.53 -6.90
CA HIS A 219 -30.24 -7.72 -5.92
C HIS A 219 -29.71 -6.40 -6.51
N GLY A 220 -29.97 -6.13 -7.78
CA GLY A 220 -29.50 -4.92 -8.45
C GLY A 220 -28.06 -5.01 -8.94
N ASN A 221 -27.40 -6.16 -8.74
CA ASN A 221 -26.05 -6.40 -9.23
C ASN A 221 -26.11 -6.63 -10.74
N PRO A 222 -25.19 -6.05 -11.49
CA PRO A 222 -25.10 -6.34 -12.91
C PRO A 222 -24.66 -7.82 -13.08
N ILE A 223 -25.45 -8.62 -13.82
CA ILE A 223 -25.07 -9.95 -14.33
C ILE A 223 -24.99 -9.96 -15.88
N PRO A 224 -24.07 -10.74 -16.50
CA PRO A 224 -23.92 -10.73 -17.96
C PRO A 224 -25.19 -11.18 -18.68
N GLY A 225 -25.52 -10.53 -19.79
CA GLY A 225 -26.58 -10.98 -20.69
C GLY A 225 -26.27 -12.35 -21.34
N LYS A 226 -27.22 -12.90 -22.11
CA LYS A 226 -27.15 -14.28 -22.68
C LYS A 226 -25.91 -14.58 -23.56
N LYS A 227 -25.15 -13.57 -23.97
CA LYS A 227 -23.88 -13.71 -24.70
C LYS A 227 -22.92 -12.62 -24.21
N PHE A 228 -21.71 -13.01 -23.81
CA PHE A 228 -20.58 -12.13 -23.57
C PHE A 228 -19.37 -12.63 -24.37
N GLN A 229 -18.48 -11.72 -24.78
CA GLN A 229 -17.19 -12.11 -25.34
C GLN A 229 -16.13 -11.97 -24.25
N MET A 230 -15.11 -12.82 -24.23
CA MET A 230 -13.96 -12.59 -23.36
C MET A 230 -12.93 -11.77 -24.14
N ILE A 231 -12.51 -10.64 -23.58
CA ILE A 231 -11.38 -9.87 -24.08
C ILE A 231 -10.20 -10.02 -23.14
N THR A 232 -9.01 -9.94 -23.71
CA THR A 232 -7.77 -9.87 -22.95
C THR A 232 -7.36 -8.41 -22.85
N LYS A 233 -7.38 -7.85 -21.63
CA LYS A 233 -6.79 -6.55 -21.32
C LYS A 233 -5.31 -6.71 -20.97
N THR A 234 -4.48 -5.89 -21.59
CA THR A 234 -3.04 -5.74 -21.28
C THR A 234 -2.82 -4.54 -20.36
N TRP A 235 -1.59 -4.36 -19.87
CA TRP A 235 -1.21 -3.21 -19.07
C TRP A 235 -1.52 -1.86 -19.75
N GLU A 236 -1.30 -1.76 -21.07
CA GLU A 236 -1.59 -0.54 -21.83
C GLU A 236 -3.07 -0.16 -21.82
N ASN A 237 -3.97 -1.15 -21.74
CA ASN A 237 -5.39 -0.86 -21.57
C ASN A 237 -5.65 -0.18 -20.23
N TYR A 238 -5.03 -0.67 -19.14
CA TYR A 238 -5.19 -0.09 -17.81
C TYR A 238 -4.54 1.29 -17.68
N VAL A 239 -3.41 1.53 -18.36
CA VAL A 239 -2.81 2.87 -18.46
C VAL A 239 -3.74 3.84 -19.19
N ALA A 240 -4.40 3.39 -20.26
CA ALA A 240 -5.37 4.22 -20.98
C ALA A 240 -6.61 4.51 -20.13
N ASP A 241 -7.13 3.52 -19.40
CA ASP A 241 -8.28 3.67 -18.50
C ASP A 241 -7.95 4.66 -17.36
N ALA A 242 -6.78 4.53 -16.73
CA ALA A 242 -6.32 5.45 -15.69
C ALA A 242 -6.20 6.90 -16.18
N LYS A 243 -5.67 7.10 -17.38
CA LYS A 243 -5.57 8.43 -18.01
C LYS A 243 -6.95 9.01 -18.36
N ALA A 244 -7.88 8.17 -18.78
CA ALA A 244 -9.26 8.59 -19.01
C ALA A 244 -9.93 9.04 -17.71
N ASN A 245 -9.69 8.30 -16.61
CA ASN A 245 -10.16 8.69 -15.28
C ASN A 245 -9.57 10.05 -14.84
N GLU A 246 -8.26 10.23 -14.99
CA GLU A 246 -7.58 11.50 -14.70
C GLU A 246 -8.19 12.67 -15.49
N THR A 247 -8.37 12.49 -16.81
CA THR A 247 -9.01 13.50 -17.68
C THR A 247 -10.45 13.80 -17.25
N GLY A 248 -11.21 12.76 -16.88
CA GLY A 248 -12.59 12.91 -16.39
C GLY A 248 -12.65 13.70 -15.08
N ILE A 249 -11.68 13.52 -14.18
CA ILE A 249 -11.55 14.30 -12.94
C ILE A 249 -11.23 15.76 -13.26
N GLU A 250 -10.30 16.02 -14.17
CA GLU A 250 -9.93 17.39 -14.58
C GLU A 250 -11.10 18.14 -15.22
N ASN A 251 -11.92 17.45 -16.01
CA ASN A 251 -13.11 18.00 -16.66
C ASN A 251 -14.33 18.10 -15.71
N GLY A 252 -14.24 17.57 -14.48
CA GLY A 252 -15.35 17.52 -13.53
C GLY A 252 -16.46 16.52 -13.89
N GLU A 253 -16.18 15.58 -14.79
CA GLU A 253 -17.09 14.48 -15.17
C GLU A 253 -17.07 13.36 -14.12
N ILE A 254 -15.90 13.14 -13.52
CA ILE A 254 -15.69 12.21 -12.41
C ILE A 254 -15.53 13.02 -11.12
N ASP A 255 -16.28 12.62 -10.11
CA ASP A 255 -16.13 13.15 -8.77
C ASP A 255 -14.75 12.79 -8.22
N ARG A 256 -13.90 13.82 -8.06
CA ARG A 256 -12.55 13.67 -7.51
C ARG A 256 -12.55 12.95 -6.18
N GLU A 257 -13.58 13.13 -5.34
CA GLU A 257 -13.64 12.47 -4.04
C GLU A 257 -13.78 10.95 -4.18
N LYS A 258 -14.46 10.46 -5.21
CA LYS A 258 -14.63 9.02 -5.45
C LYS A 258 -13.40 8.39 -6.06
N ALA A 259 -12.63 9.14 -6.84
CA ALA A 259 -11.34 8.68 -7.37
C ALA A 259 -10.20 8.81 -6.33
N ASN A 260 -10.37 9.67 -5.32
CA ASN A 260 -9.37 9.93 -4.29
C ASN A 260 -9.40 8.83 -3.23
N ILE A 261 -8.29 8.11 -3.11
CA ILE A 261 -8.19 6.98 -2.20
C ILE A 261 -8.25 7.41 -0.73
N LYS A 262 -7.88 8.66 -0.41
CA LYS A 262 -8.01 9.18 0.95
C LYS A 262 -9.47 9.26 1.42
N ASN A 263 -10.45 9.35 0.52
CA ASN A 263 -11.87 9.47 0.90
C ASN A 263 -12.56 8.10 1.00
N GLN A 264 -12.12 7.28 1.96
CA GLN A 264 -12.53 5.88 2.13
C GLN A 264 -14.05 5.63 2.21
N GLY A 265 -14.83 6.62 2.64
CA GLY A 265 -16.29 6.52 2.70
C GLY A 265 -16.97 6.49 1.32
N VAL A 266 -16.30 7.01 0.28
CA VAL A 266 -16.85 7.18 -1.07
C VAL A 266 -15.91 6.67 -2.18
N TYR A 267 -14.72 6.18 -1.83
CA TYR A 267 -13.73 5.70 -2.77
C TYR A 267 -14.26 4.56 -3.64
N ASP A 268 -14.11 4.72 -4.96
CA ASP A 268 -14.45 3.73 -5.97
C ASP A 268 -13.18 3.33 -6.75
N PRO A 269 -12.66 2.11 -6.53
CA PRO A 269 -11.43 1.65 -7.19
C PRO A 269 -11.55 1.55 -8.72
N THR A 270 -12.76 1.57 -9.29
CA THR A 270 -12.96 1.63 -10.75
C THR A 270 -12.60 3.00 -11.34
N LEU A 271 -12.57 4.04 -10.51
CA LEU A 271 -12.26 5.41 -10.89
C LEU A 271 -10.81 5.79 -10.57
N SER A 272 -9.99 4.82 -10.15
CA SER A 272 -8.60 5.04 -9.79
C SER A 272 -7.78 5.55 -10.99
N ILE A 273 -6.84 6.44 -10.71
CA ILE A 273 -5.81 6.89 -11.65
C ILE A 273 -4.55 6.02 -11.59
N ASP A 274 -4.54 4.97 -10.76
CA ASP A 274 -3.47 3.97 -10.69
C ASP A 274 -3.85 2.74 -11.55
N PRO A 275 -3.14 2.47 -12.66
CA PRO A 275 -3.40 1.31 -13.51
C PRO A 275 -3.33 -0.03 -12.77
N ALA A 276 -2.48 -0.14 -11.74
CA ALA A 276 -2.35 -1.36 -10.93
C ALA A 276 -3.64 -1.63 -10.14
N VAL A 277 -4.25 -0.58 -9.59
CA VAL A 277 -5.52 -0.68 -8.87
C VAL A 277 -6.63 -1.12 -9.83
N LEU A 278 -6.70 -0.53 -11.04
CA LEU A 278 -7.69 -0.92 -12.06
C LEU A 278 -7.52 -2.38 -12.50
N PHE A 279 -6.27 -2.82 -12.73
CA PHE A 279 -5.96 -4.22 -13.05
C PHE A 279 -6.45 -5.16 -11.94
N TRP A 280 -6.13 -4.85 -10.68
CA TRP A 280 -6.54 -5.67 -9.55
C TRP A 280 -8.05 -5.69 -9.37
N ASN A 281 -8.69 -4.54 -9.57
CA ASN A 281 -10.12 -4.39 -9.47
C ASN A 281 -10.86 -5.30 -10.47
N ASP A 282 -10.42 -5.35 -11.72
CA ASP A 282 -10.96 -6.26 -12.72
C ASP A 282 -10.74 -7.74 -12.34
N HIS A 283 -9.56 -8.07 -11.81
CA HIS A 283 -9.25 -9.41 -11.34
C HIS A 283 -10.19 -9.86 -10.21
N ILE A 284 -10.43 -8.98 -9.22
CA ILE A 284 -11.34 -9.25 -8.11
C ILE A 284 -12.79 -9.30 -8.57
N ASN A 285 -13.21 -8.43 -9.48
CA ASN A 285 -14.56 -8.46 -10.03
C ASN A 285 -14.87 -9.79 -10.72
N ALA A 286 -13.92 -10.37 -11.47
CA ALA A 286 -14.10 -11.68 -12.08
C ALA A 286 -14.35 -12.78 -11.02
N GLN A 287 -13.59 -12.76 -9.92
CA GLN A 287 -13.78 -13.70 -8.81
C GLN A 287 -15.12 -13.47 -8.09
N LYS A 288 -15.51 -12.21 -7.89
CA LYS A 288 -16.80 -11.85 -7.29
C LYS A 288 -17.97 -12.37 -8.12
N TRP A 289 -17.96 -12.15 -9.43
CA TRP A 289 -19.03 -12.65 -10.32
C TRP A 289 -19.11 -14.17 -10.33
N GLN A 290 -17.96 -14.87 -10.27
CA GLN A 290 -17.96 -16.32 -10.13
C GLN A 290 -18.60 -16.76 -8.80
N ALA A 291 -18.22 -16.14 -7.68
CA ALA A 291 -18.78 -16.44 -6.37
C ALA A 291 -20.28 -16.14 -6.31
N GLN A 292 -20.71 -15.01 -6.87
CA GLN A 292 -22.11 -14.63 -6.97
C GLN A 292 -22.91 -15.63 -7.81
N GLY A 293 -22.43 -15.99 -9.01
CA GLY A 293 -23.10 -16.98 -9.86
C GLY A 293 -23.20 -18.36 -9.23
N GLN A 294 -22.18 -18.78 -8.47
CA GLN A 294 -22.25 -20.00 -7.66
C GLN A 294 -23.30 -19.87 -6.55
N ALA A 295 -23.32 -18.76 -5.82
CA ALA A 295 -24.30 -18.54 -4.78
C ALA A 295 -25.73 -18.62 -5.34
N ASP A 296 -26.01 -17.91 -6.43
CA ASP A 296 -27.32 -17.87 -7.07
C ASP A 296 -27.77 -19.27 -7.54
N GLU A 297 -26.88 -20.04 -8.19
CA GLU A 297 -27.20 -21.40 -8.64
C GLU A 297 -27.53 -22.33 -7.46
N TYR A 298 -26.74 -22.29 -6.40
CA TYR A 298 -26.96 -23.17 -5.24
C TYR A 298 -28.12 -22.71 -4.34
N GLU A 299 -28.45 -21.43 -4.32
CA GLU A 299 -29.69 -20.91 -3.73
C GLU A 299 -30.91 -21.42 -4.52
N ASN A 300 -30.85 -21.40 -5.85
CA ASN A 300 -31.90 -21.98 -6.70
C ASN A 300 -32.06 -23.50 -6.50
N ILE A 301 -30.94 -24.23 -6.36
CA ILE A 301 -30.97 -25.65 -6.01
C ILE A 301 -31.64 -25.84 -4.64
N TYR A 302 -31.26 -25.05 -3.62
CA TYR A 302 -31.88 -25.14 -2.30
C TYR A 302 -33.41 -24.94 -2.37
N GLN A 303 -33.87 -23.92 -3.09
CA GLN A 303 -35.30 -23.62 -3.26
C GLN A 303 -36.03 -24.77 -3.96
N ARG A 304 -35.50 -25.27 -5.08
CA ARG A 304 -36.08 -26.41 -5.81
C ARG A 304 -36.14 -27.67 -4.94
N GLU A 305 -35.09 -27.96 -4.18
CA GLU A 305 -35.04 -29.13 -3.31
C GLU A 305 -35.95 -28.96 -2.08
N GLN A 306 -36.22 -27.73 -1.63
CA GLN A 306 -37.19 -27.45 -0.57
C GLN A 306 -38.63 -27.76 -1.00
N GLU A 307 -39.00 -27.40 -2.22
CA GLU A 307 -40.28 -27.77 -2.82
C GLU A 307 -40.41 -29.29 -2.94
N ALA A 308 -39.41 -29.95 -3.55
CA ALA A 308 -39.40 -31.41 -3.71
C ALA A 308 -39.40 -32.15 -2.35
N TRP A 309 -38.70 -31.62 -1.34
CA TRP A 309 -38.74 -32.15 0.01
C TRP A 309 -40.14 -32.08 0.63
N THR A 310 -40.86 -30.99 0.41
CA THR A 310 -42.23 -30.78 0.91
C THR A 310 -43.19 -31.79 0.28
N ASP A 311 -43.05 -32.03 -1.01
CA ASP A 311 -43.81 -33.04 -1.76
C ASP A 311 -43.50 -34.45 -1.26
N ALA A 312 -42.22 -34.80 -1.14
CA ALA A 312 -41.77 -36.11 -0.62
C ALA A 312 -42.26 -36.35 0.82
N LYS A 313 -42.26 -35.31 1.67
CA LYS A 313 -42.78 -35.39 3.05
C LYS A 313 -44.28 -35.65 3.06
N THR A 314 -45.03 -34.96 2.19
CA THR A 314 -46.47 -35.18 2.02
C THR A 314 -46.78 -36.60 1.56
N LYS A 315 -46.03 -37.13 0.57
CA LYS A 315 -46.14 -38.54 0.16
C LYS A 315 -45.89 -39.49 1.32
N ARG A 316 -44.81 -39.27 2.08
CA ARG A 316 -44.46 -40.11 3.23
C ARG A 316 -45.58 -40.12 4.26
N GLU A 317 -46.15 -38.95 4.57
CA GLU A 317 -47.27 -38.83 5.52
C GLU A 317 -48.49 -39.62 5.03
N ILE A 318 -48.87 -39.49 3.74
CA ILE A 318 -49.97 -40.25 3.14
C ILE A 318 -49.72 -41.76 3.23
N TRP A 319 -48.53 -42.24 2.87
CA TRP A 319 -48.20 -43.66 2.91
C TRP A 319 -48.11 -44.21 4.34
N SER A 320 -47.62 -43.41 5.29
CA SER A 320 -47.52 -43.82 6.70
C SER A 320 -48.88 -44.05 7.36
N GLY A 321 -49.90 -43.27 6.97
CA GLY A 321 -51.27 -43.42 7.45
C GLY A 321 -52.15 -44.28 6.54
N TRP A 322 -51.59 -44.94 5.52
CA TRP A 322 -52.36 -45.59 4.46
C TRP A 322 -53.29 -46.69 4.99
N GLY A 323 -52.85 -47.42 6.02
CA GLY A 323 -53.63 -48.50 6.65
C GLY A 323 -54.94 -48.02 7.27
N ASP A 324 -54.98 -46.78 7.75
CA ASP A 324 -56.08 -46.22 8.53
C ASP A 324 -57.17 -45.54 7.67
N LEU A 325 -56.91 -45.37 6.37
CA LEU A 325 -57.81 -44.68 5.45
C LEU A 325 -58.95 -45.59 4.95
N THR A 326 -60.14 -45.02 4.83
CA THR A 326 -61.28 -45.64 4.13
C THR A 326 -61.02 -45.75 2.62
N ALA A 327 -61.79 -46.59 1.92
CA ALA A 327 -61.65 -46.75 0.47
C ALA A 327 -61.86 -45.44 -0.32
N ALA A 328 -62.78 -44.58 0.13
CA ALA A 328 -63.05 -43.29 -0.50
C ALA A 328 -61.89 -42.29 -0.27
N GLU A 329 -61.32 -42.28 0.92
CA GLU A 329 -60.14 -41.46 1.24
C GLU A 329 -58.91 -41.93 0.47
N LYS A 330 -58.68 -43.24 0.35
CA LYS A 330 -57.60 -43.83 -0.45
C LYS A 330 -57.70 -43.41 -1.92
N ALA A 331 -58.90 -43.46 -2.51
CA ALA A 331 -59.12 -43.00 -3.88
C ALA A 331 -58.75 -41.53 -4.06
N THR A 332 -59.10 -40.67 -3.08
CA THR A 332 -58.75 -39.24 -3.09
C THR A 332 -57.25 -39.03 -2.95
N LYS A 333 -56.59 -39.75 -2.03
CA LYS A 333 -55.15 -39.66 -1.82
C LYS A 333 -54.33 -40.18 -2.99
N LEU A 334 -54.83 -41.14 -3.77
CA LEU A 334 -54.17 -41.55 -5.02
C LEU A 334 -54.08 -40.43 -6.05
N VAL A 335 -55.12 -39.59 -6.15
CA VAL A 335 -55.07 -38.41 -7.03
C VAL A 335 -53.96 -37.47 -6.58
N THR A 336 -53.86 -37.19 -5.27
CA THR A 336 -52.78 -36.37 -4.70
C THR A 336 -51.40 -37.00 -4.94
N LEU A 337 -51.24 -38.31 -4.73
CA LEU A 337 -49.96 -38.99 -4.96
C LEU A 337 -49.55 -38.94 -6.44
N SER A 338 -50.51 -39.03 -7.36
CA SER A 338 -50.24 -38.94 -8.80
C SER A 338 -49.73 -37.57 -9.23
N SER A 339 -50.21 -36.48 -8.59
CA SER A 339 -49.73 -35.12 -8.88
C SER A 339 -48.36 -34.81 -8.29
N LEU A 340 -47.90 -35.60 -7.31
CA LEU A 340 -46.61 -35.42 -6.66
C LEU A 340 -45.51 -36.31 -7.26
N ARG A 341 -45.81 -37.11 -8.29
CA ARG A 341 -44.92 -38.19 -8.78
C ARG A 341 -43.50 -37.69 -9.13
N GLU A 342 -42.50 -38.42 -8.64
CA GLU A 342 -41.08 -38.18 -8.92
C GLU A 342 -40.45 -39.30 -9.77
N PRO A 343 -39.29 -39.06 -10.40
CA PRO A 343 -38.51 -40.12 -11.05
C PRO A 343 -38.19 -41.27 -10.08
N GLY A 344 -38.59 -42.49 -10.46
CA GLY A 344 -38.43 -43.70 -9.65
C GLY A 344 -39.68 -44.14 -8.90
N ASP A 345 -40.74 -43.32 -8.89
CA ASP A 345 -42.04 -43.71 -8.32
C ASP A 345 -42.76 -44.71 -9.25
N ALA A 346 -43.27 -45.78 -8.66
CA ALA A 346 -44.08 -46.77 -9.38
C ALA A 346 -45.41 -46.16 -9.82
N GLU A 347 -45.93 -46.60 -10.95
CA GLU A 347 -47.28 -46.22 -11.37
C GLU A 347 -48.30 -47.04 -10.58
N ILE A 348 -49.24 -46.35 -9.92
CA ILE A 348 -50.23 -46.98 -9.04
C ILE A 348 -51.61 -46.75 -9.64
N PRO A 349 -52.13 -47.69 -10.44
CA PRO A 349 -53.32 -47.47 -11.25
C PRO A 349 -54.62 -47.50 -10.44
N ASN A 350 -54.63 -48.07 -9.24
CA ASN A 350 -55.81 -48.17 -8.39
C ASN A 350 -55.48 -48.47 -6.91
N VAL A 351 -56.50 -48.42 -6.05
CA VAL A 351 -56.40 -48.67 -4.60
C VAL A 351 -55.92 -50.09 -4.27
N ALA A 352 -56.24 -51.09 -5.08
CA ALA A 352 -55.79 -52.47 -4.84
C ALA A 352 -54.28 -52.61 -5.03
N ALA A 353 -53.73 -52.03 -6.09
CA ALA A 353 -52.28 -51.95 -6.32
C ALA A 353 -51.58 -51.14 -5.22
N ALA A 354 -52.19 -50.02 -4.81
CA ALA A 354 -51.68 -49.17 -3.73
C ALA A 354 -51.56 -49.92 -2.39
N ASN A 355 -52.55 -50.73 -2.03
CA ASN A 355 -52.51 -51.53 -0.79
C ASN A 355 -51.39 -52.57 -0.79
N LEU A 356 -51.04 -53.14 -1.95
CA LEU A 356 -49.98 -54.13 -2.07
C LEU A 356 -48.58 -53.50 -1.97
N LEU A 357 -48.44 -52.25 -2.40
CA LEU A 357 -47.16 -51.55 -2.49
C LEU A 357 -46.94 -50.53 -1.37
N ALA A 358 -47.88 -50.36 -0.43
CA ALA A 358 -47.87 -49.27 0.53
C ALA A 358 -46.55 -49.17 1.33
N ASP A 359 -46.02 -50.29 1.84
CA ASP A 359 -44.77 -50.31 2.60
C ASP A 359 -43.55 -49.98 1.71
N GLU A 360 -43.53 -50.47 0.47
CA GLU A 360 -42.47 -50.15 -0.49
C GLU A 360 -42.50 -48.65 -0.84
N GLN A 361 -43.69 -48.10 -1.08
CA GLN A 361 -43.87 -46.69 -1.41
C GLN A 361 -43.58 -45.78 -0.21
N LEU A 362 -43.85 -46.21 1.01
CA LEU A 362 -43.41 -45.51 2.22
C LEU A 362 -41.88 -45.43 2.28
N ASN A 363 -41.17 -46.53 2.00
CA ASN A 363 -39.71 -46.55 1.95
C ASN A 363 -39.13 -45.70 0.82
N VAL A 364 -39.78 -45.69 -0.36
CA VAL A 364 -39.41 -44.80 -1.47
C VAL A 364 -39.58 -43.34 -1.07
N ALA A 365 -40.73 -42.96 -0.51
CA ALA A 365 -40.99 -41.60 -0.06
C ALA A 365 -40.01 -41.16 1.04
N GLN A 366 -39.66 -42.04 1.99
CA GLN A 366 -38.65 -41.76 3.01
C GLN A 366 -37.25 -41.53 2.40
N ARG A 367 -36.84 -42.33 1.41
CA ARG A 367 -35.57 -42.11 0.69
C ARG A 367 -35.55 -40.77 -0.06
N HIS A 368 -36.66 -40.38 -0.67
CA HIS A 368 -36.78 -39.07 -1.33
C HIS A 368 -36.66 -37.94 -0.29
N VAL A 369 -37.35 -38.04 0.85
CA VAL A 369 -37.21 -37.07 1.96
C VAL A 369 -35.74 -36.91 2.38
N GLU A 370 -35.03 -38.01 2.64
CA GLU A 370 -33.63 -37.98 3.05
C GLU A 370 -32.72 -37.40 1.96
N ARG A 371 -32.95 -37.77 0.69
CA ARG A 371 -32.20 -37.26 -0.46
C ARG A 371 -32.38 -35.75 -0.59
N HIS A 372 -33.60 -35.25 -0.56
CA HIS A 372 -33.87 -33.82 -0.69
C HIS A 372 -33.33 -33.04 0.52
N GLN A 373 -33.41 -33.59 1.75
CA GLN A 373 -32.75 -32.97 2.92
C GLN A 373 -31.24 -32.83 2.76
N LYS A 374 -30.59 -33.86 2.22
CA LYS A 374 -29.16 -33.84 1.94
C LYS A 374 -28.82 -32.81 0.87
N ASN A 375 -29.59 -32.76 -0.22
CA ASN A 375 -29.40 -31.81 -1.30
C ASN A 375 -29.66 -30.36 -0.86
N MET A 376 -30.69 -30.12 -0.04
CA MET A 376 -30.93 -28.82 0.59
C MET A 376 -29.74 -28.40 1.46
N SER A 377 -29.24 -29.30 2.32
CA SER A 377 -28.10 -28.98 3.18
C SER A 377 -26.86 -28.63 2.34
N TYR A 378 -26.60 -29.39 1.29
CA TYR A 378 -25.51 -29.13 0.34
C TYR A 378 -25.68 -27.80 -0.41
N GLY A 379 -26.88 -27.52 -0.95
CA GLY A 379 -27.20 -26.25 -1.61
C GLY A 379 -27.01 -25.06 -0.69
N ARG A 380 -27.54 -25.13 0.53
CA ARG A 380 -27.40 -24.09 1.55
C ARG A 380 -25.94 -23.84 1.93
N GLU A 381 -25.17 -24.89 2.21
CA GLU A 381 -23.77 -24.76 2.63
C GLU A 381 -22.90 -24.18 1.51
N THR A 382 -23.12 -24.62 0.27
CA THR A 382 -22.37 -24.13 -0.89
C THR A 382 -22.73 -22.68 -1.20
N ALA A 383 -24.02 -22.33 -1.22
CA ALA A 383 -24.48 -20.97 -1.39
C ALA A 383 -23.90 -20.04 -0.32
N PHE A 384 -23.98 -20.43 0.95
CA PHE A 384 -23.45 -19.65 2.06
C PHE A 384 -21.93 -19.43 1.92
N SER A 385 -21.17 -20.46 1.57
CA SER A 385 -19.72 -20.35 1.34
C SER A 385 -19.38 -19.40 0.18
N ALA A 386 -20.18 -19.44 -0.88
CA ALA A 386 -20.00 -18.58 -2.04
C ALA A 386 -20.32 -17.11 -1.70
N ARG A 387 -21.42 -16.84 -0.99
CA ARG A 387 -21.76 -15.50 -0.46
C ARG A 387 -20.71 -14.96 0.52
N ALA A 388 -20.18 -15.81 1.39
CA ALA A 388 -19.11 -15.42 2.31
C ALA A 388 -17.84 -15.01 1.54
N THR A 389 -17.54 -15.71 0.44
CA THR A 389 -16.42 -15.38 -0.46
C THR A 389 -16.67 -14.07 -1.20
N GLU A 390 -17.87 -13.88 -1.75
CA GLU A 390 -18.29 -12.62 -2.41
C GLU A 390 -18.11 -11.42 -1.47
N ASN A 391 -18.65 -11.51 -0.25
CA ASN A 391 -18.52 -10.46 0.76
C ASN A 391 -17.06 -10.21 1.16
N LYS A 392 -16.23 -11.25 1.24
CA LYS A 392 -14.81 -11.11 1.53
C LYS A 392 -14.10 -10.33 0.41
N LEU A 393 -14.35 -10.70 -0.84
CA LEU A 393 -13.76 -10.06 -2.01
C LEU A 393 -14.21 -8.61 -2.17
N GLU A 394 -15.50 -8.30 -1.90
CA GLU A 394 -15.99 -6.92 -1.91
C GLU A 394 -15.28 -6.06 -0.84
N ASN A 395 -15.06 -6.61 0.34
CA ASN A 395 -14.32 -5.93 1.40
C ASN A 395 -12.85 -5.72 1.03
N GLU A 396 -12.20 -6.69 0.38
CA GLU A 396 -10.82 -6.55 -0.11
C GLU A 396 -10.71 -5.49 -1.22
N GLN A 397 -11.67 -5.46 -2.14
CA GLN A 397 -11.75 -4.50 -3.23
C GLN A 397 -11.80 -3.05 -2.72
N LYS A 398 -12.58 -2.78 -1.67
CA LYS A 398 -12.70 -1.43 -1.07
C LYS A 398 -11.47 -0.99 -0.28
N LYS A 399 -10.53 -1.91 -0.02
CA LYS A 399 -9.36 -1.69 0.85
C LYS A 399 -8.03 -1.65 0.11
N VAL A 400 -8.05 -1.81 -1.22
CA VAL A 400 -6.84 -1.79 -2.03
C VAL A 400 -6.46 -0.36 -2.41
N ILE A 401 -5.17 -0.05 -2.26
CA ILE A 401 -4.54 1.21 -2.64
C ILE A 401 -3.21 0.95 -3.35
N GLY A 402 -2.79 1.88 -4.19
CA GLY A 402 -1.42 1.94 -4.71
C GLY A 402 -0.40 2.13 -3.58
N LEU A 403 0.70 1.38 -3.61
CA LEU A 403 1.70 1.41 -2.54
C LEU A 403 2.29 2.82 -2.30
N LYS A 404 2.56 3.56 -3.38
CA LYS A 404 3.21 4.88 -3.34
C LYS A 404 2.43 5.88 -2.48
N GLU A 405 1.13 5.99 -2.70
CA GLU A 405 0.30 7.00 -2.04
C GLU A 405 0.24 6.76 -0.53
N TYR A 406 -0.04 5.53 -0.11
CA TYR A 406 -0.09 5.17 1.31
C TYR A 406 1.25 5.44 2.01
N ALA A 407 2.33 4.99 1.39
CA ALA A 407 3.64 5.01 2.01
C ALA A 407 4.23 6.43 2.07
N LEU A 408 4.05 7.24 1.01
CA LEU A 408 4.50 8.62 0.99
C LEU A 408 3.80 9.47 2.05
N ASP A 409 2.51 9.25 2.29
CA ASP A 409 1.75 9.90 3.35
C ASP A 409 2.37 9.61 4.73
N LYS A 410 2.63 8.33 5.04
CA LYS A 410 3.30 7.91 6.28
C LYS A 410 4.74 8.44 6.42
N THR A 411 5.51 8.45 5.33
CA THR A 411 6.85 9.06 5.31
C THR A 411 6.77 10.55 5.63
N SER A 412 5.82 11.27 5.02
CA SER A 412 5.62 12.71 5.21
C SER A 412 5.22 13.05 6.63
N ASP A 413 4.32 12.26 7.22
CA ASP A 413 3.91 12.38 8.62
C ASP A 413 5.10 12.20 9.58
N SER A 414 5.97 11.21 9.32
CA SER A 414 7.15 10.94 10.15
C SER A 414 8.19 12.06 10.06
N LEU A 415 8.54 12.48 8.84
CA LEU A 415 9.56 13.50 8.62
C LEU A 415 9.11 14.88 9.12
N SER A 416 7.83 15.22 8.94
CA SER A 416 7.26 16.44 9.51
C SER A 416 7.30 16.43 11.04
N GLU A 417 6.98 15.29 11.68
CA GLU A 417 7.05 15.16 13.14
C GLU A 417 8.49 15.35 13.66
N LEU A 418 9.48 14.77 12.98
CA LEU A 418 10.89 14.95 13.31
C LEU A 418 11.33 16.41 13.15
N ALA A 419 10.86 17.09 12.10
CA ALA A 419 11.18 18.49 11.85
C ALA A 419 10.53 19.43 12.86
N ILE A 420 9.26 19.20 13.25
CA ILE A 420 8.59 19.97 14.32
C ILE A 420 9.33 19.74 15.64
N HIS A 421 9.76 18.50 15.89
CA HIS A 421 10.59 18.21 17.06
C HIS A 421 11.92 18.97 17.02
N ALA A 422 12.60 19.03 15.87
CA ALA A 422 13.84 19.80 15.70
C ALA A 422 13.61 21.30 15.95
N MET A 423 12.57 21.88 15.35
CA MET A 423 12.17 23.27 15.53
C MET A 423 11.96 23.62 17.01
N ARG A 424 11.26 22.76 17.76
CA ARG A 424 11.05 22.98 19.21
C ARG A 424 12.31 22.77 20.03
N LYS A 425 13.13 21.77 19.71
CA LYS A 425 14.33 21.43 20.49
C LYS A 425 15.44 22.47 20.39
N GLN A 426 15.43 23.31 19.35
CA GLN A 426 16.37 24.42 19.21
C GLN A 426 15.95 25.69 19.97
N GLU A 427 14.69 25.81 20.41
CA GLU A 427 14.22 27.00 21.14
C GLU A 427 15.04 27.24 22.42
N GLY A 428 15.46 28.50 22.62
CA GLY A 428 16.24 28.91 23.78
C GLY A 428 17.70 28.44 23.81
N LYS A 429 18.20 27.78 22.75
CA LYS A 429 19.60 27.33 22.67
C LYS A 429 20.48 28.35 21.95
N GLU A 430 21.02 29.30 22.71
CA GLU A 430 21.87 30.41 22.20
C GLU A 430 23.16 29.96 21.50
N HIS A 431 23.61 28.71 21.71
CA HIS A 431 24.82 28.19 21.05
C HIS A 431 24.59 27.70 19.63
N LEU A 432 23.33 27.56 19.20
CA LEU A 432 22.99 27.18 17.83
C LEU A 432 23.10 28.42 16.94
N LYS A 433 24.03 28.36 15.98
CA LYS A 433 24.26 29.40 14.96
C LYS A 433 23.39 29.19 13.73
N ASP A 434 23.11 27.94 13.42
CA ASP A 434 22.23 27.50 12.35
C ASP A 434 21.05 26.73 12.94
N ASP A 435 19.96 26.65 12.19
CA ASP A 435 18.82 25.83 12.59
C ASP A 435 19.11 24.34 12.43
N ILE A 436 18.44 23.55 13.26
CA ILE A 436 18.43 22.10 13.14
C ILE A 436 17.30 21.74 12.19
N TYR A 437 17.63 20.99 11.14
CA TYR A 437 16.65 20.56 10.14
C TYR A 437 16.84 19.09 9.81
N ILE A 438 15.75 18.44 9.41
CA ILE A 438 15.78 17.05 8.95
C ILE A 438 16.22 17.04 7.51
N ALA A 439 17.16 16.15 7.22
CA ALA A 439 17.73 16.00 5.89
C ALA A 439 17.53 14.59 5.32
N PRO A 440 16.39 14.31 4.65
CA PRO A 440 16.21 13.07 3.92
C PRO A 440 17.30 12.91 2.87
N GLU A 441 17.92 11.74 2.82
CA GLU A 441 19.03 11.42 1.92
C GLU A 441 18.68 10.29 0.97
N ASN A 442 19.01 10.44 -0.31
CA ASN A 442 18.93 9.33 -1.25
C ASN A 442 19.94 8.23 -0.87
N ILE A 443 19.53 6.98 -1.03
CA ILE A 443 20.40 5.82 -0.84
C ILE A 443 20.54 5.03 -2.17
N PHE A 444 21.03 3.79 -2.08
CA PHE A 444 21.16 2.88 -3.22
C PHE A 444 19.82 2.61 -3.91
N PRO A 445 19.78 2.55 -5.25
CA PRO A 445 18.58 2.32 -6.04
C PRO A 445 17.71 1.16 -5.52
N GLU A 446 18.35 0.04 -5.16
CA GLU A 446 17.72 -1.21 -4.72
C GLU A 446 16.97 -1.13 -3.39
N MET A 447 17.25 -0.11 -2.59
CA MET A 447 16.59 0.07 -1.29
C MET A 447 15.17 0.64 -1.43
N GLY A 448 14.78 1.04 -2.65
CA GLY A 448 13.42 1.43 -2.97
C GLY A 448 13.21 2.94 -3.07
N TYR A 449 11.98 3.36 -2.80
CA TYR A 449 11.51 4.72 -3.02
C TYR A 449 12.26 5.76 -2.18
N GLY A 450 12.60 6.89 -2.81
CA GLY A 450 13.39 7.99 -2.22
C GLY A 450 14.86 7.96 -2.63
N SER A 451 15.32 6.85 -3.21
CA SER A 451 16.69 6.70 -3.72
C SER A 451 16.94 7.44 -5.04
N HIS A 452 15.87 7.77 -5.78
CA HIS A 452 15.96 8.56 -7.01
C HIS A 452 15.80 10.06 -6.71
N PRO A 453 16.52 10.98 -7.38
CA PRO A 453 16.46 12.42 -7.08
C PRO A 453 15.03 13.01 -7.11
N GLU A 454 14.21 12.63 -8.09
CA GLU A 454 12.83 13.09 -8.19
C GLU A 454 11.94 12.57 -7.05
N GLU A 455 12.18 11.33 -6.61
CA GLU A 455 11.46 10.73 -5.48
C GLU A 455 11.85 11.40 -4.17
N LEU A 456 13.15 11.69 -4.00
CA LEU A 456 13.65 12.44 -2.87
C LEU A 456 13.00 13.84 -2.79
N ARG A 457 12.88 14.52 -3.94
CA ARG A 457 12.14 15.79 -4.04
C ARG A 457 10.70 15.61 -3.58
N GLU A 458 10.02 14.58 -4.06
CA GLU A 458 8.63 14.32 -3.67
C GLU A 458 8.49 14.05 -2.16
N VAL A 459 9.41 13.27 -1.58
CA VAL A 459 9.49 13.05 -0.13
C VAL A 459 9.65 14.37 0.63
N VAL A 460 10.56 15.24 0.20
CA VAL A 460 10.81 16.53 0.86
C VAL A 460 9.61 17.47 0.74
N VAL A 461 9.05 17.63 -0.46
CA VAL A 461 7.89 18.52 -0.70
C VAL A 461 6.68 18.03 0.08
N SER A 462 6.40 16.72 0.04
CA SER A 462 5.27 16.14 0.76
C SER A 462 5.43 16.29 2.29
N ALA A 463 6.63 16.06 2.82
CA ALA A 463 6.92 16.29 4.24
C ALA A 463 6.81 17.77 4.64
N ARG A 464 7.20 18.72 3.77
CA ARG A 464 7.03 20.16 4.01
C ARG A 464 5.57 20.58 4.05
N ASN A 465 4.75 20.07 3.12
CA ASN A 465 3.32 20.32 3.10
C ASN A 465 2.66 19.80 4.39
N GLU A 466 3.02 18.59 4.81
CA GLU A 466 2.49 17.99 6.03
C GLU A 466 2.96 18.74 7.29
N PHE A 467 4.22 19.19 7.33
CA PHE A 467 4.72 20.07 8.39
C PHE A 467 3.91 21.36 8.48
N ALA A 468 3.70 22.05 7.36
CA ALA A 468 2.96 23.31 7.34
C ALA A 468 1.51 23.09 7.79
N ARG A 469 0.86 22.02 7.29
CA ARG A 469 -0.49 21.62 7.67
C ARG A 469 -0.61 21.41 9.18
N LYS A 470 0.31 20.66 9.79
CA LYS A 470 0.31 20.39 11.24
C LYS A 470 0.45 21.65 12.09
N LEU A 471 1.09 22.71 11.59
CA LEU A 471 1.20 23.96 12.35
C LEU A 471 -0.05 24.84 12.28
N ILE A 472 -0.91 24.67 11.26
CA ILE A 472 -2.08 25.54 11.02
C ILE A 472 -3.43 24.86 11.29
N ASP A 473 -3.48 23.53 11.30
CA ASP A 473 -4.71 22.78 11.53
C ASP A 473 -4.95 22.58 13.04
N PRO A 474 -6.05 23.09 13.62
CA PRO A 474 -6.30 22.96 15.06
C PRO A 474 -6.62 21.52 15.49
N HIS A 475 -6.98 20.62 14.58
CA HIS A 475 -7.41 19.27 14.95
C HIS A 475 -6.58 18.18 14.29
N LEU A 476 -6.46 17.05 14.98
CA LEU A 476 -5.85 15.84 14.41
C LEU A 476 -6.79 15.23 13.36
N LYS A 477 -6.19 14.69 12.30
CA LYS A 477 -6.91 14.02 11.21
C LYS A 477 -6.48 12.56 11.09
N ALA A 478 -7.42 11.70 10.73
CA ALA A 478 -7.16 10.33 10.32
C ALA A 478 -6.51 10.30 8.93
N ASP A 479 -5.99 9.14 8.53
CA ASP A 479 -5.43 8.90 7.19
C ASP A 479 -6.44 9.22 6.07
N ASN A 480 -7.74 9.15 6.38
CA ASN A 480 -8.81 9.48 5.43
C ASN A 480 -9.19 10.98 5.41
N GLY A 481 -8.46 11.82 6.13
CA GLY A 481 -8.69 13.26 6.25
C GLY A 481 -9.75 13.67 7.27
N ASP A 482 -10.52 12.73 7.83
CA ASP A 482 -11.54 13.03 8.83
C ASP A 482 -10.91 13.52 10.13
N VAL A 483 -11.57 14.47 10.78
CA VAL A 483 -11.17 14.93 12.12
C VAL A 483 -11.33 13.78 13.11
N LEU A 484 -10.24 13.40 13.77
CA LEU A 484 -10.28 12.39 14.83
C LEU A 484 -11.10 12.91 16.00
N GLN A 485 -11.87 12.02 16.61
CA GLN A 485 -12.72 12.34 17.75
C GLN A 485 -12.36 11.51 18.97
N ASP A 486 -12.54 12.07 20.16
CA ASP A 486 -12.46 11.35 21.42
C ASP A 486 -13.66 10.39 21.59
N ALA A 487 -13.69 9.64 22.69
CA ALA A 487 -14.78 8.71 22.99
C ALA A 487 -16.14 9.40 23.24
N GLN A 488 -16.16 10.73 23.35
CA GLN A 488 -17.35 11.56 23.53
C GLN A 488 -17.78 12.25 22.23
N GLY A 489 -17.03 12.08 21.13
CA GLY A 489 -17.30 12.69 19.84
C GLY A 489 -16.72 14.10 19.67
N ASN A 490 -15.88 14.58 20.59
CA ASN A 490 -15.23 15.88 20.44
C ASN A 490 -13.99 15.75 19.55
N PRO A 491 -13.72 16.73 18.66
CA PRO A 491 -12.47 16.79 17.91
C PRO A 491 -11.23 16.67 18.81
N LEU A 492 -10.27 15.85 18.40
CA LEU A 492 -8.98 15.77 19.06
C LEU A 492 -8.13 16.97 18.63
N GLU A 493 -7.68 17.75 19.62
CA GLU A 493 -6.80 18.90 19.43
C GLU A 493 -5.43 18.48 18.89
N ASN A 494 -4.91 19.24 17.93
CA ASN A 494 -3.58 19.05 17.40
C ASN A 494 -2.55 19.75 18.31
N PRO A 495 -1.61 19.02 18.95
CA PRO A 495 -0.59 19.61 19.82
C PRO A 495 0.42 20.47 19.05
N ASP A 496 0.47 20.36 17.73
CA ASP A 496 1.38 21.10 16.86
C ASP A 496 0.80 22.40 16.31
N PHE A 497 -0.50 22.63 16.52
CA PHE A 497 -1.17 23.84 16.09
C PHE A 497 -0.59 25.09 16.76
N ILE A 498 -0.32 26.12 15.96
CA ILE A 498 0.13 27.44 16.42
C ILE A 498 -0.95 28.47 16.09
N PRO A 499 -1.69 28.98 17.10
CA PRO A 499 -2.75 29.95 16.89
C PRO A 499 -2.27 31.20 16.15
N GLY A 500 -2.94 31.51 15.04
CA GLY A 500 -2.66 32.70 14.23
C GLY A 500 -1.50 32.56 13.22
N MET A 501 -0.91 31.37 13.08
CA MET A 501 0.08 31.11 12.04
C MET A 501 -0.56 31.12 10.64
N SER A 502 0.04 31.87 9.70
CA SER A 502 -0.40 31.85 8.30
C SER A 502 0.20 30.67 7.55
N GLU A 503 -0.45 30.24 6.46
CA GLU A 503 0.08 29.19 5.58
C GLU A 503 1.46 29.54 5.01
N GLY A 504 1.69 30.82 4.69
CA GLY A 504 2.98 31.31 4.20
C GLY A 504 4.10 31.19 5.24
N ASP A 505 3.81 31.56 6.50
CA ASP A 505 4.78 31.44 7.60
C ASP A 505 5.07 29.97 7.93
N ALA A 506 4.04 29.13 7.94
CA ALA A 506 4.18 27.69 8.14
C ALA A 506 5.03 27.03 7.05
N SER A 507 4.82 27.43 5.78
CA SER A 507 5.62 26.97 4.63
C SER A 507 7.07 27.45 4.72
N ALA A 508 7.31 28.69 5.16
CA ALA A 508 8.66 29.19 5.36
C ALA A 508 9.40 28.42 6.46
N LEU A 509 8.72 28.07 7.56
CA LEU A 509 9.27 27.18 8.59
C LEU A 509 9.53 25.76 8.06
N ALA A 510 8.66 25.23 7.21
CA ALA A 510 8.86 23.93 6.59
C ALA A 510 10.15 23.87 5.74
N ASN A 511 10.38 24.87 4.88
CA ASN A 511 11.61 25.00 4.07
C ASN A 511 12.87 25.15 4.93
N LYS A 512 12.70 25.75 6.11
CA LYS A 512 13.77 25.94 7.08
C LYS A 512 14.15 24.65 7.80
N HIS A 513 13.17 23.78 8.09
CA HIS A 513 13.34 22.59 8.92
C HIS A 513 13.34 21.24 8.18
N ILE A 514 13.10 21.24 6.87
CA ILE A 514 13.18 20.05 6.02
C ILE A 514 13.92 20.41 4.74
N ARG A 515 15.05 19.77 4.46
CA ARG A 515 15.87 20.00 3.24
C ARG A 515 16.46 18.69 2.74
N ALA A 516 16.71 18.51 1.46
CA ALA A 516 17.37 17.29 1.00
C ALA A 516 18.86 17.28 1.36
N ALA A 517 19.37 16.09 1.74
CA ALA A 517 20.76 15.74 1.59
C ALA A 517 20.88 14.90 0.31
N PHE A 518 21.66 15.34 -0.68
CA PHE A 518 21.85 14.56 -1.90
C PHE A 518 23.25 13.96 -1.93
N ASP A 519 23.36 12.67 -1.62
CA ASP A 519 24.63 11.95 -1.67
C ASP A 519 24.95 11.55 -3.12
N ILE A 520 25.99 12.18 -3.66
CA ILE A 520 26.48 11.96 -5.01
C ILE A 520 27.06 10.54 -5.18
N GLY A 521 27.64 9.96 -4.13
CA GLY A 521 28.16 8.59 -4.13
C GLY A 521 27.06 7.55 -4.27
N HIS A 522 25.98 7.68 -3.48
CA HIS A 522 24.78 6.88 -3.63
C HIS A 522 24.17 7.08 -5.01
N ALA A 523 24.08 8.33 -5.48
CA ALA A 523 23.56 8.65 -6.81
C ALA A 523 24.36 7.95 -7.93
N HIS A 524 25.69 7.90 -7.83
CA HIS A 524 26.53 7.21 -8.83
C HIS A 524 26.24 5.71 -8.93
N THR A 525 25.65 5.08 -7.92
CA THR A 525 25.28 3.66 -8.00
C THR A 525 24.12 3.41 -8.98
N TRP A 526 23.35 4.45 -9.35
CA TRP A 526 22.36 4.39 -10.44
C TRP A 526 22.98 4.13 -11.81
N LYS A 527 24.27 4.46 -12.00
CA LYS A 527 24.97 4.32 -13.28
C LYS A 527 24.93 2.91 -13.85
N LYS A 528 24.86 1.88 -12.99
CA LYS A 528 24.78 0.47 -13.41
C LYS A 528 23.41 0.08 -13.99
N TYR A 529 22.37 0.87 -13.75
CA TYR A 529 21.01 0.69 -14.26
C TYR A 529 20.69 1.57 -15.46
N PHE A 530 21.56 2.55 -15.75
CA PHE A 530 21.33 3.52 -16.80
C PHE A 530 21.55 2.90 -18.20
N LYS A 531 20.58 3.07 -19.11
CA LYS A 531 20.62 2.49 -20.47
C LYS A 531 21.55 3.23 -21.43
N GLY A 532 21.85 4.50 -21.16
CA GLY A 532 22.65 5.38 -22.02
C GLY A 532 24.16 5.22 -21.81
N LYS A 533 24.94 6.11 -22.43
CA LYS A 533 26.40 6.10 -22.24
C LYS A 533 26.77 6.69 -20.88
N PRO A 534 27.95 6.33 -20.34
CA PRO A 534 28.46 6.90 -19.08
C PRO A 534 28.48 8.43 -19.02
N GLU A 535 28.68 9.11 -20.15
CA GLU A 535 28.69 10.56 -20.25
C GLU A 535 27.28 11.14 -20.10
N ASP A 536 26.29 10.53 -20.77
CA ASP A 536 24.88 10.93 -20.69
C ASP A 536 24.35 10.81 -19.25
N PHE A 537 24.85 9.83 -18.47
CA PHE A 537 24.52 9.69 -17.05
C PHE A 537 25.03 10.87 -16.21
N ASN A 538 26.25 11.36 -16.48
CA ASN A 538 26.81 12.49 -15.75
C ASN A 538 26.02 13.77 -16.04
N ASP A 539 25.64 13.99 -17.30
CA ASP A 539 24.83 15.13 -17.71
C ASP A 539 23.43 15.07 -17.07
N TRP A 540 22.81 13.89 -17.07
CA TRP A 540 21.56 13.64 -16.35
C TRP A 540 21.70 13.96 -14.85
N LEU A 541 22.73 13.41 -14.18
CA LEU A 541 22.96 13.62 -12.75
C LEU A 541 23.17 15.10 -12.41
N LEU A 542 23.95 15.83 -13.23
CA LEU A 542 24.13 17.26 -13.07
C LEU A 542 22.82 18.02 -13.25
N GLY A 543 21.98 17.61 -14.19
CA GLY A 543 20.62 18.12 -14.38
C GLY A 543 19.76 17.95 -13.13
N GLN A 544 19.75 16.75 -12.54
CA GLN A 544 19.01 16.44 -11.32
C GLN A 544 19.50 17.27 -10.12
N VAL A 545 20.82 17.41 -9.93
CA VAL A 545 21.40 18.26 -8.88
C VAL A 545 21.00 19.73 -9.07
N LYS A 546 21.03 20.22 -10.31
CA LYS A 546 20.62 21.59 -10.63
C LYS A 546 19.15 21.80 -10.30
N MET A 547 18.28 20.85 -10.68
CA MET A 547 16.85 20.89 -10.37
C MET A 547 16.59 20.92 -8.87
N LEU A 548 17.22 20.04 -8.08
CA LEU A 548 17.06 20.03 -6.61
C LEU A 548 17.45 21.39 -6.01
N ARG A 549 18.58 21.97 -6.44
CA ARG A 549 19.05 23.28 -5.97
C ARG A 549 18.11 24.42 -6.37
N GLU A 550 17.62 24.43 -7.61
CA GLU A 550 16.75 25.51 -8.12
C GLU A 550 15.37 25.53 -7.48
N ASN A 551 14.89 24.38 -7.01
CA ASN A 551 13.63 24.25 -6.28
C ASN A 551 13.78 24.40 -4.75
N ASP A 552 14.97 24.81 -4.27
CA ASP A 552 15.31 24.96 -2.85
C ASP A 552 14.93 23.71 -2.03
N ILE A 553 15.21 22.53 -2.60
CA ILE A 553 14.88 21.22 -2.03
C ILE A 553 15.92 20.83 -1.00
#